data_AF-A0A7Y5YBV8-F1
#
_entry.id   AF-A0A7Y5YBV8-F1
#
_cell.length_a   1.000
_cell.length_b   1.000
_cell.length_c   1.000
_cell.angle_alpha   90.00
_cell.angle_beta   90.00
_cell.angle_gamma   90.00
#
_symmetry.space_group_name_H-M   'P 1'
#
loop_
_entity.id
_entity.type
_entity.pdbx_description
1 polymer ?
#
loop_
_entity_poly.entity_id
_entity_poly.type
_entity_poly.pdbx_seq_one_letter_code
_entity_poly.pdbx_strand_id
1 'polypeptide(L)'
;MTNLTRTRRIAAAAVALIAAGGAGINAAQGSPHDGPGHYAPGAAGSGDPYFPSAGNGGYDVLHYDLDLHYAPPRHPSVLAGKLTAEATITLRATQDLDALNFDLRGLAVTGVDVDGKDVNRGAGPAEWTQVQDDASRTWELTVGLRPKLKEGQEATVTIDYGGATGRPEDTTGALYGWVTTADGAMVVNEPDGAPTWFPVNDDPEDKATYSFHITVPEGKTAVANGLPDGRPRTSGGWTTWSWEAADPMASYLATASVGDFTLSYGKGPHGLPIINAVDRDVTGPDLETTNAALALQPQMITFLSDLFGRYPFEAFGAIVDDDSVDYALETQTRPVYSGVAEEGTVVHELGHQWFGNSVSPADWKDIWLNEGWATYIEWLWAGHTGKATVAQQFADTVAELDSGNLWSMDITDPGRDNLFSGPVYLRGAAALHALRAKVGDEAFFAGAREWLEHHANSSATTEDFEKVMEDASGRQLGAFFNDWLREGDRPAMP
;
A
#
# COMPACT_ATOMS: atom_id res chain seq x y z
N MET A 1 5.49 12.55 -49.19
CA MET A 1 6.60 12.05 -48.34
C MET A 1 5.95 11.31 -47.18
N THR A 2 6.42 10.09 -46.99
CA THR A 2 5.86 8.93 -46.28
C THR A 2 5.32 9.16 -44.87
N ASN A 3 4.07 8.69 -44.68
CA ASN A 3 3.49 8.26 -43.40
C ASN A 3 4.25 7.04 -42.86
N LEU A 4 4.43 6.96 -41.54
CA LEU A 4 4.86 5.75 -40.83
C LEU A 4 3.94 5.50 -39.64
N THR A 5 2.90 4.72 -39.89
CA THR A 5 2.12 3.96 -38.91
C THR A 5 3.00 2.84 -38.34
N ARG A 6 3.17 2.79 -37.01
CA ARG A 6 3.76 1.62 -36.33
C ARG A 6 2.63 0.75 -35.78
N THR A 7 2.33 -0.30 -36.52
CA THR A 7 1.51 -1.44 -36.12
C THR A 7 2.34 -2.33 -35.19
N ARG A 8 1.91 -2.54 -33.94
CA ARG A 8 2.48 -3.60 -33.07
C ARG A 8 1.93 -4.94 -33.54
N ARG A 9 2.83 -5.87 -33.90
CA ARG A 9 2.52 -7.27 -34.22
C ARG A 9 2.68 -8.08 -32.94
N ILE A 10 1.61 -8.73 -32.50
CA ILE A 10 1.65 -9.78 -31.48
C ILE A 10 2.00 -11.09 -32.20
N ALA A 11 3.14 -11.68 -31.85
CA ALA A 11 3.54 -12.99 -32.34
C ALA A 11 3.09 -14.03 -31.31
N ALA A 12 2.13 -14.87 -31.71
CA ALA A 12 1.75 -16.07 -30.98
C ALA A 12 2.84 -17.14 -31.15
N ALA A 13 3.39 -17.62 -30.04
CA ALA A 13 4.23 -18.81 -30.00
C ALA A 13 3.52 -19.88 -29.18
N ALA A 14 3.01 -20.90 -29.86
CA ALA A 14 2.53 -22.14 -29.25
C ALA A 14 3.73 -22.96 -28.77
N VAL A 15 3.72 -23.39 -27.50
CA VAL A 15 4.66 -24.39 -26.99
C VAL A 15 3.87 -25.53 -26.36
N ALA A 16 4.18 -26.73 -26.84
CA ALA A 16 3.56 -28.00 -26.47
C ALA A 16 3.92 -28.44 -25.05
N LEU A 17 2.93 -28.96 -24.32
CA LEU A 17 3.11 -29.66 -23.06
C LEU A 17 4.01 -30.90 -23.23
N ILE A 18 5.02 -31.01 -22.37
CA ILE A 18 5.62 -32.29 -21.99
C ILE A 18 5.43 -32.43 -20.48
N ALA A 19 4.67 -33.46 -20.10
CA ALA A 19 4.45 -33.87 -18.72
C ALA A 19 5.65 -34.69 -18.18
N ALA A 20 6.17 -34.28 -17.04
CA ALA A 20 6.89 -35.09 -16.04
C ALA A 20 6.97 -34.19 -14.80
N GLY A 21 6.46 -34.51 -13.62
CA GLY A 21 6.44 -35.75 -12.87
C GLY A 21 6.71 -35.31 -11.42
N GLY A 22 5.73 -35.47 -10.53
CA GLY A 22 5.68 -34.78 -9.24
C GLY A 22 6.80 -35.11 -8.25
N ALA A 23 7.02 -34.16 -7.33
CA ALA A 23 7.54 -34.41 -6.00
C ALA A 23 6.71 -33.57 -5.02
N GLY A 24 6.24 -34.25 -3.95
CA GLY A 24 5.14 -33.80 -3.12
C GLY A 24 5.48 -32.69 -2.13
N ILE A 25 4.43 -31.92 -1.87
CA ILE A 25 4.23 -30.98 -0.77
C ILE A 25 4.24 -31.79 0.54
N ASN A 26 5.05 -31.38 1.51
CA ASN A 26 4.85 -31.79 2.91
C ASN A 26 4.42 -30.56 3.71
N ALA A 27 3.12 -30.31 3.73
CA ALA A 27 2.50 -29.51 4.77
C ALA A 27 2.53 -30.34 6.07
N ALA A 28 3.37 -29.94 7.03
CA ALA A 28 3.41 -30.58 8.33
C ALA A 28 2.22 -30.08 9.17
N GLN A 29 1.20 -30.93 9.30
CA GLN A 29 0.11 -30.75 10.24
C GLN A 29 0.65 -30.86 11.68
N GLY A 30 0.44 -29.80 12.48
CA GLY A 30 0.85 -29.73 13.88
C GLY A 30 0.11 -30.74 14.77
N SER A 31 0.86 -31.38 15.66
CA SER A 31 0.34 -32.15 16.80
C SER A 31 0.43 -31.30 18.07
N PRO A 32 -0.54 -31.40 19.01
CA PRO A 32 -0.49 -30.62 20.25
C PRO A 32 0.54 -31.22 21.21
N HIS A 33 1.51 -30.42 21.63
CA HIS A 33 2.57 -30.84 22.55
C HIS A 33 2.58 -30.01 23.83
N ASP A 34 2.22 -30.66 24.95
CA ASP A 34 2.51 -30.22 26.32
C ASP A 34 4.00 -30.47 26.65
N GLY A 35 4.79 -29.39 26.83
CA GLY A 35 6.20 -29.37 27.23
C GLY A 35 6.70 -27.94 27.49
N PRO A 36 7.80 -27.71 28.26
CA PRO A 36 8.21 -26.38 28.69
C PRO A 36 8.62 -25.50 27.50
N GLY A 37 8.01 -24.31 27.41
CA GLY A 37 8.01 -23.37 26.27
C GLY A 37 9.21 -23.44 25.33
N HIS A 38 9.00 -24.04 24.16
CA HIS A 38 9.96 -24.09 23.08
C HIS A 38 9.92 -22.75 22.34
N TYR A 39 10.92 -21.90 22.55
CA TYR A 39 11.15 -20.74 21.71
C TYR A 39 11.44 -21.18 20.27
N ALA A 40 10.91 -20.45 19.29
CA ALA A 40 11.11 -20.67 17.86
C ALA A 40 11.47 -19.34 17.16
N PRO A 41 12.09 -19.37 15.97
CA PRO A 41 12.22 -18.15 15.18
C PRO A 41 10.85 -17.70 14.69
N GLY A 42 10.68 -16.40 14.48
CA GLY A 42 9.55 -15.88 13.71
C GLY A 42 9.50 -16.48 12.30
N ALA A 43 8.34 -16.44 11.65
CA ALA A 43 8.24 -16.81 10.24
C ALA A 43 8.95 -15.75 9.38
N ALA A 44 9.55 -16.16 8.27
CA ALA A 44 10.22 -15.28 7.29
C ALA A 44 9.30 -15.03 6.06
N GLY A 45 8.02 -14.84 6.34
CA GLY A 45 6.91 -14.74 5.40
C GLY A 45 5.60 -14.65 6.18
N SER A 46 4.69 -13.75 5.80
CA SER A 46 3.36 -13.60 6.43
C SER A 46 2.45 -14.79 6.16
N GLY A 47 2.58 -15.38 4.98
CA GLY A 47 1.73 -16.48 4.51
C GLY A 47 0.87 -16.12 3.29
N ASP A 48 0.95 -14.88 2.80
CA ASP A 48 0.27 -14.48 1.57
C ASP A 48 0.71 -15.34 0.37
N PRO A 49 -0.23 -15.91 -0.41
CA PRO A 49 0.10 -16.83 -1.49
C PRO A 49 0.73 -16.16 -2.71
N TYR A 50 0.56 -14.85 -2.89
CA TYR A 50 1.14 -14.09 -3.99
C TYR A 50 2.56 -13.61 -3.66
N PHE A 51 2.80 -13.21 -2.41
CA PHE A 51 4.10 -12.74 -1.92
C PHE A 51 4.58 -13.57 -0.73
N PRO A 52 4.87 -14.87 -0.91
CA PRO A 52 5.16 -15.79 0.19
C PRO A 52 6.48 -15.53 0.92
N SER A 53 7.28 -14.57 0.46
CA SER A 53 8.55 -14.12 1.07
C SER A 53 8.48 -12.69 1.59
N ALA A 54 7.31 -12.04 1.52
CA ALA A 54 7.06 -10.74 2.13
C ALA A 54 6.36 -10.94 3.47
N GLY A 55 6.58 -10.01 4.39
CA GLY A 55 6.01 -10.07 5.73
C GLY A 55 6.67 -11.15 6.59
N ASN A 56 6.30 -11.18 7.86
CA ASN A 56 7.00 -11.90 8.90
C ASN A 56 6.02 -12.28 10.02
N GLY A 57 6.31 -13.38 10.70
CA GLY A 57 5.41 -13.93 11.72
C GLY A 57 6.02 -13.98 13.12
N GLY A 58 5.15 -14.09 14.12
CA GLY A 58 5.53 -14.32 15.52
C GLY A 58 5.69 -13.06 16.36
N TYR A 59 5.50 -11.88 15.76
CA TYR A 59 5.40 -10.59 16.44
C TYR A 59 4.40 -9.68 15.73
N ASP A 60 4.05 -8.58 16.39
CA ASP A 60 3.15 -7.50 15.97
C ASP A 60 3.93 -6.18 16.16
N VAL A 61 4.10 -5.39 15.09
CA VAL A 61 4.84 -4.12 15.17
C VAL A 61 3.91 -3.02 15.63
N LEU A 62 4.28 -2.38 16.75
CA LEU A 62 3.51 -1.31 17.35
C LEU A 62 3.88 0.07 16.75
N HIS A 63 5.17 0.25 16.43
CA HIS A 63 5.70 1.54 15.98
C HIS A 63 7.01 1.42 15.21
N TYR A 64 7.14 2.22 14.15
CA TYR A 64 8.39 2.48 13.44
C TYR A 64 8.82 3.94 13.63
N ASP A 65 10.01 4.16 14.18
CA ASP A 65 10.70 5.47 14.17
C ASP A 65 11.83 5.41 13.14
N LEU A 66 11.71 6.20 12.07
CA LEU A 66 12.58 6.15 10.89
C LEU A 66 13.40 7.45 10.75
N ASP A 67 14.69 7.39 11.09
CA ASP A 67 15.66 8.46 10.83
C ASP A 67 16.34 8.22 9.48
N LEU A 68 15.99 9.04 8.49
CA LEU A 68 16.41 8.89 7.10
C LEU A 68 17.31 10.06 6.70
N HIS A 69 18.57 9.80 6.39
CA HIS A 69 19.46 10.78 5.79
C HIS A 69 19.65 10.49 4.30
N TYR A 70 18.91 11.21 3.45
CA TYR A 70 18.89 10.99 2.01
C TYR A 70 19.66 12.06 1.24
N ALA A 71 20.62 11.62 0.42
CA ALA A 71 21.30 12.43 -0.56
C ALA A 71 20.77 12.10 -1.97
N PRO A 72 19.95 12.97 -2.59
CA PRO A 72 19.48 12.79 -3.96
C PRO A 72 20.61 12.73 -4.99
N PRO A 73 20.31 12.35 -6.23
CA PRO A 73 21.25 12.44 -7.34
C PRO A 73 21.98 13.79 -7.43
N ARG A 74 23.29 13.74 -7.66
CA ARG A 74 24.10 14.95 -7.90
C ARG A 74 23.99 15.46 -9.34
N HIS A 75 23.53 14.59 -10.24
CA HIS A 75 23.39 14.87 -11.67
C HIS A 75 22.06 14.29 -12.18
N PRO A 76 21.18 15.10 -12.79
CA PRO A 76 19.85 14.65 -13.23
C PRO A 76 19.85 13.46 -14.20
N SER A 77 20.95 13.23 -14.93
CA SER A 77 21.08 12.11 -15.87
C SER A 77 21.48 10.79 -15.21
N VAL A 78 21.73 10.77 -13.89
CA VAL A 78 22.10 9.57 -13.13
C VAL A 78 21.14 9.46 -11.95
N LEU A 79 20.12 8.62 -12.09
CA LEU A 79 19.09 8.41 -11.07
C LEU A 79 19.58 7.43 -9.99
N ALA A 80 20.63 7.84 -9.28
CA ALA A 80 21.18 7.10 -8.14
C ALA A 80 21.42 8.07 -6.97
N GLY A 81 20.67 7.87 -5.90
CA GLY A 81 20.83 8.57 -4.63
C GLY A 81 21.62 7.73 -3.64
N LYS A 82 21.70 8.22 -2.40
CA LYS A 82 22.26 7.47 -1.27
C LYS A 82 21.41 7.69 -0.03
N LEU A 83 21.01 6.59 0.59
CA LEU A 83 20.34 6.57 1.88
C LEU A 83 21.31 6.09 2.97
N THR A 84 21.26 6.72 4.13
CA THR A 84 21.86 6.25 5.39
C THR A 84 20.80 6.46 6.44
N ALA A 85 20.42 5.41 7.15
CA ALA A 85 19.22 5.42 7.96
C ALA A 85 19.37 4.54 9.21
N GLU A 86 18.56 4.88 10.20
CA GLU A 86 18.32 4.09 11.41
C GLU A 86 16.81 3.86 11.51
N ALA A 87 16.40 2.61 11.68
CA ALA A 87 15.03 2.25 11.99
C ALA A 87 14.96 1.72 13.43
N THR A 88 14.16 2.36 14.27
CA THR A 88 13.86 1.90 15.62
C THR A 88 12.44 1.33 15.64
N ILE A 89 12.34 0.02 15.80
CA ILE A 89 11.10 -0.74 15.67
C ILE A 89 10.67 -1.23 17.06
N THR A 90 9.49 -0.81 17.49
CA THR A 90 8.88 -1.32 18.73
C THR A 90 7.86 -2.39 18.36
N LEU A 91 8.02 -3.59 18.92
CA LEU A 91 7.18 -4.75 18.61
C LEU A 91 6.78 -5.51 19.85
N ARG A 92 5.74 -6.33 19.73
CA ARG A 92 5.27 -7.28 20.73
C ARG A 92 5.33 -8.70 20.16
N ALA A 93 5.95 -9.62 20.88
CA ALA A 93 5.97 -11.03 20.48
C ALA A 93 4.56 -11.65 20.60
N THR A 94 4.09 -12.33 19.56
CA THR A 94 2.82 -13.10 19.56
C THR A 94 3.06 -14.58 19.84
N GLN A 95 4.33 -14.98 20.00
CA GLN A 95 4.76 -16.30 20.47
C GLN A 95 6.08 -16.23 21.24
N ASP A 96 6.54 -17.35 21.78
CA ASP A 96 7.90 -17.45 22.34
C ASP A 96 8.95 -17.42 21.21
N LEU A 97 9.71 -16.31 21.09
CA LEU A 97 10.64 -16.05 20.00
C LEU A 97 12.13 -16.16 20.38
N ASP A 98 12.94 -16.77 19.52
CA ASP A 98 14.41 -16.71 19.59
C ASP A 98 15.13 -16.06 18.40
N ALA A 99 14.38 -15.67 17.37
CA ALA A 99 14.83 -14.76 16.31
C ALA A 99 13.65 -13.96 15.75
N LEU A 100 13.95 -12.78 15.23
CA LEU A 100 13.06 -11.94 14.44
C LEU A 100 13.51 -11.95 12.98
N ASN A 101 12.62 -11.60 12.07
CA ASN A 101 12.87 -11.45 10.64
C ASN A 101 12.36 -10.06 10.22
N PHE A 102 12.89 -9.48 9.15
CA PHE A 102 12.46 -8.20 8.60
C PHE A 102 12.80 -8.17 7.11
N ASP A 103 11.88 -7.71 6.29
CA ASP A 103 12.11 -7.47 4.87
C ASP A 103 12.97 -6.21 4.70
N LEU A 104 14.08 -6.30 3.98
CA LEU A 104 14.89 -5.14 3.58
C LEU A 104 15.60 -5.42 2.26
N ARG A 105 15.25 -4.69 1.20
CA ARG A 105 15.71 -4.89 -0.17
C ARG A 105 16.72 -3.84 -0.61
N GLY A 106 17.87 -4.28 -1.13
CA GLY A 106 18.85 -3.44 -1.82
C GLY A 106 19.71 -2.54 -0.91
N LEU A 107 19.46 -2.52 0.40
CA LEU A 107 20.21 -1.74 1.38
C LEU A 107 20.95 -2.67 2.34
N ALA A 108 22.16 -2.29 2.75
CA ALA A 108 22.98 -3.13 3.60
C ALA A 108 22.76 -2.77 5.08
N VAL A 109 22.52 -3.79 5.91
CA VAL A 109 22.54 -3.63 7.36
C VAL A 109 23.99 -3.50 7.83
N THR A 110 24.22 -2.57 8.76
CA THR A 110 25.54 -2.24 9.30
C THR A 110 25.62 -2.34 10.82
N GLY A 111 24.48 -2.30 11.50
CA GLY A 111 24.34 -2.43 12.95
C GLY A 111 22.94 -2.92 13.31
N VAL A 112 22.86 -3.72 14.37
CA VAL A 112 21.59 -4.15 14.97
C VAL A 112 21.75 -4.13 16.49
N ASP A 113 20.74 -3.61 17.16
CA ASP A 113 20.64 -3.52 18.61
C ASP A 113 19.26 -4.01 19.05
N VAL A 114 19.21 -4.75 20.16
CA VAL A 114 17.94 -5.16 20.80
C VAL A 114 17.94 -4.68 22.25
N ASP A 115 16.97 -3.82 22.59
CA ASP A 115 16.82 -3.19 23.91
C ASP A 115 18.07 -2.45 24.43
N GLY A 116 18.74 -1.70 23.55
CA GLY A 116 19.98 -0.95 23.84
C GLY A 116 21.23 -1.82 23.99
N LYS A 117 21.20 -3.06 23.48
CA LYS A 117 22.34 -3.99 23.47
C LYS A 117 22.72 -4.37 22.04
N ASP A 118 23.88 -3.87 21.62
CA ASP A 118 24.52 -4.20 20.35
C ASP A 118 24.68 -5.72 20.24
N VAL A 119 23.98 -6.32 19.28
CA VAL A 119 23.98 -7.78 19.09
C VAL A 119 25.38 -8.27 18.65
N ASN A 120 26.20 -7.39 18.08
CA ASN A 120 27.59 -7.66 17.66
C ASN A 120 28.60 -7.56 18.82
N ARG A 121 28.25 -6.97 19.97
CA ARG A 121 29.18 -6.73 21.10
C ARG A 121 28.73 -7.40 22.40
N GLY A 122 28.99 -8.70 22.50
CA GLY A 122 29.37 -9.35 23.76
C GLY A 122 28.28 -10.07 24.55
N ALA A 123 28.02 -11.34 24.21
CA ALA A 123 27.95 -12.50 25.11
C ALA A 123 27.66 -13.77 24.26
N GLY A 124 28.59 -14.11 23.35
CA GLY A 124 28.35 -15.11 22.30
C GLY A 124 27.54 -14.54 21.12
N PRO A 125 27.43 -15.23 19.97
CA PRO A 125 26.74 -14.68 18.81
C PRO A 125 25.23 -14.64 19.04
N ALA A 126 24.69 -13.46 19.34
CA ALA A 126 23.45 -13.00 18.73
C ALA A 126 23.89 -12.42 17.38
N GLU A 127 23.91 -13.27 16.36
CA GLU A 127 24.23 -12.84 15.01
C GLU A 127 22.93 -12.41 14.34
N TRP A 128 23.03 -11.41 13.47
CA TRP A 128 22.05 -11.17 12.43
C TRP A 128 22.63 -11.65 11.09
N THR A 129 21.75 -12.05 10.18
CA THR A 129 22.11 -12.43 8.82
C THR A 129 21.19 -11.71 7.85
N GLN A 130 21.75 -11.25 6.73
CA GLN A 130 20.98 -10.63 5.67
C GLN A 130 21.10 -11.45 4.38
N VAL A 131 19.97 -11.82 3.81
CA VAL A 131 19.85 -12.45 2.49
C VAL A 131 19.39 -11.40 1.49
N GLN A 132 20.01 -11.37 0.31
CA GLN A 132 19.63 -10.52 -0.81
C GLN A 132 19.64 -11.38 -2.08
N ASP A 133 18.48 -11.85 -2.52
CA ASP A 133 18.35 -12.67 -3.71
C ASP A 133 17.19 -12.19 -4.60
N ASP A 134 17.53 -11.36 -5.59
CA ASP A 134 16.58 -10.83 -6.57
C ASP A 134 15.92 -11.91 -7.43
N ALA A 135 16.59 -13.06 -7.64
CA ALA A 135 16.05 -14.11 -8.51
C ALA A 135 14.92 -14.88 -7.85
N SER A 136 15.01 -15.09 -6.54
CA SER A 136 13.95 -15.69 -5.73
C SER A 136 13.02 -14.65 -5.08
N ARG A 137 13.35 -13.35 -5.19
CA ARG A 137 12.69 -12.24 -4.49
C ARG A 137 12.65 -12.44 -2.98
N THR A 138 13.78 -12.82 -2.41
CA THR A 138 13.96 -13.01 -0.97
C THR A 138 14.97 -11.99 -0.45
N TRP A 139 14.52 -11.06 0.39
CA TRP A 139 15.33 -9.97 0.94
C TRP A 139 15.16 -9.89 2.46
N GLU A 140 15.74 -10.86 3.16
CA GLU A 140 15.40 -11.15 4.56
C GLU A 140 16.54 -10.76 5.52
N LEU A 141 16.21 -10.09 6.62
CA LEU A 141 17.09 -9.81 7.76
C LEU A 141 16.63 -10.62 8.98
N THR A 142 17.36 -11.69 9.29
CA THR A 142 17.14 -12.46 10.52
C THR A 142 17.98 -11.90 11.66
N VAL A 143 17.36 -11.57 12.80
CA VAL A 143 18.00 -11.07 14.03
C VAL A 143 17.85 -12.08 15.17
N GLY A 144 18.95 -12.68 15.64
CA GLY A 144 18.91 -13.59 16.79
C GLY A 144 18.69 -12.87 18.12
N LEU A 145 17.82 -13.39 18.98
CA LEU A 145 17.42 -12.77 20.26
C LEU A 145 18.21 -13.31 21.46
N ARG A 146 18.86 -12.41 22.22
CA ARG A 146 19.49 -12.71 23.53
C ARG A 146 19.32 -11.54 24.52
N PRO A 147 18.42 -11.63 25.52
CA PRO A 147 17.57 -12.78 25.83
C PRO A 147 16.49 -13.01 24.76
N LYS A 148 15.95 -14.23 24.73
CA LYS A 148 14.79 -14.60 23.92
C LYS A 148 13.54 -13.87 24.43
N LEU A 149 12.55 -13.64 23.57
CA LEU A 149 11.30 -12.94 23.92
C LEU A 149 10.18 -13.93 24.21
N LYS A 150 9.45 -13.72 25.30
CA LYS A 150 8.23 -14.49 25.61
C LYS A 150 7.02 -13.89 24.91
N GLU A 151 6.02 -14.72 24.61
CA GLU A 151 4.72 -14.23 24.15
C GLU A 151 4.20 -13.08 25.03
N GLY A 152 3.74 -12.01 24.40
CA GLY A 152 3.27 -10.78 25.03
C GLY A 152 4.36 -9.82 25.50
N GLN A 153 5.65 -10.19 25.40
CA GLN A 153 6.76 -9.30 25.73
C GLN A 153 7.02 -8.31 24.59
N GLU A 154 7.22 -7.05 24.93
CA GLU A 154 7.66 -6.00 24.01
C GLU A 154 9.19 -5.92 23.95
N ALA A 155 9.71 -5.51 22.79
CA ALA A 155 11.12 -5.24 22.56
C ALA A 155 11.27 -4.07 21.59
N THR A 156 12.43 -3.41 21.68
CA THR A 156 12.85 -2.41 20.70
C THR A 156 14.05 -2.94 19.92
N VAL A 157 13.94 -2.97 18.59
CA VAL A 157 15.01 -3.34 17.68
C VAL A 157 15.45 -2.10 16.93
N THR A 158 16.72 -1.73 17.03
CA THR A 158 17.31 -0.63 16.26
C THR A 158 18.22 -1.20 15.19
N ILE A 159 18.02 -0.78 13.94
CA ILE A 159 18.74 -1.27 12.76
C ILE A 159 19.39 -0.09 12.04
N ASP A 160 20.71 -0.08 11.98
CA ASP A 160 21.49 0.85 11.16
C ASP A 160 21.68 0.27 9.76
N TYR A 161 21.27 0.99 8.72
CA TYR A 161 21.34 0.50 7.34
C TYR A 161 21.57 1.62 6.32
N GLY A 162 21.91 1.25 5.09
CA GLY A 162 22.03 2.21 4.01
C GLY A 162 22.67 1.64 2.76
N GLY A 163 22.71 2.48 1.72
CA GLY A 163 23.13 2.04 0.40
C GLY A 163 22.83 3.07 -0.68
N ALA A 164 23.09 2.68 -1.92
CA ALA A 164 22.63 3.42 -3.07
C ALA A 164 21.12 3.18 -3.26
N THR A 165 20.38 4.23 -3.58
CA THR A 165 18.98 4.12 -4.00
C THR A 165 18.91 4.09 -5.52
N GLY A 166 17.85 3.47 -6.05
CA GLY A 166 17.65 3.33 -7.49
C GLY A 166 16.17 3.46 -7.86
N ARG A 167 15.76 2.74 -8.89
CA ARG A 167 14.38 2.67 -9.37
C ARG A 167 13.94 1.20 -9.31
N PRO A 168 13.43 0.74 -8.17
CA PRO A 168 13.00 -0.65 -8.01
C PRO A 168 11.80 -0.93 -8.92
N GLU A 169 11.74 -2.16 -9.40
CA GLU A 169 10.60 -2.68 -10.18
C GLU A 169 9.96 -3.86 -9.43
N ASP A 170 8.63 -3.96 -9.55
CA ASP A 170 7.80 -5.05 -9.07
C ASP A 170 7.94 -6.30 -9.99
N THR A 171 7.04 -7.29 -9.87
CA THR A 171 7.07 -8.49 -10.74
C THR A 171 6.56 -8.23 -12.16
N THR A 172 5.86 -7.12 -12.39
CA THR A 172 5.30 -6.72 -13.70
C THR A 172 6.20 -5.76 -14.47
N GLY A 173 7.23 -5.22 -13.81
CA GLY A 173 8.13 -4.19 -14.34
C GLY A 173 7.68 -2.76 -14.06
N ALA A 174 6.65 -2.57 -13.23
CA ALA A 174 6.20 -1.26 -12.76
C ALA A 174 7.15 -0.73 -11.68
N LEU A 175 7.38 0.58 -11.69
CA LEU A 175 8.20 1.24 -10.67
C LEU A 175 7.44 1.33 -9.35
N TYR A 176 8.13 1.04 -8.25
CA TYR A 176 7.55 1.10 -6.91
C TYR A 176 8.64 1.16 -5.83
N GLY A 177 8.25 1.18 -4.57
CA GLY A 177 9.10 1.39 -3.42
C GLY A 177 9.68 2.81 -3.38
N TRP A 178 10.95 2.91 -3.03
CA TRP A 178 11.74 4.12 -3.11
C TRP A 178 12.27 4.34 -4.53
N VAL A 179 11.53 5.11 -5.33
CA VAL A 179 11.89 5.43 -6.71
C VAL A 179 12.70 6.72 -6.73
N THR A 180 14.00 6.61 -7.00
CA THR A 180 14.91 7.76 -7.13
C THR A 180 14.53 8.59 -8.37
N THR A 181 14.18 9.86 -8.15
CA THR A 181 13.90 10.85 -9.21
C THR A 181 15.14 11.73 -9.45
N ALA A 182 15.09 12.60 -10.46
CA ALA A 182 16.22 13.45 -10.84
C ALA A 182 16.68 14.39 -9.71
N ASP A 183 15.77 14.76 -8.83
CA ASP A 183 15.95 15.82 -7.84
C ASP A 183 15.65 15.32 -6.40
N GLY A 184 15.14 14.09 -6.25
CA GLY A 184 14.68 13.55 -4.98
C GLY A 184 14.32 12.07 -5.05
N ALA A 185 13.13 11.72 -4.56
CA ALA A 185 12.56 10.37 -4.59
C ALA A 185 11.03 10.42 -4.48
N MET A 186 10.35 9.62 -5.28
CA MET A 186 8.93 9.30 -5.15
C MET A 186 8.80 7.96 -4.43
N VAL A 187 8.05 7.92 -3.32
CA VAL A 187 7.95 6.71 -2.49
C VAL A 187 6.51 6.18 -2.51
N VAL A 188 6.31 5.04 -3.18
CA VAL A 188 5.02 4.40 -3.45
C VAL A 188 5.17 2.88 -3.36
N ASN A 189 4.59 2.23 -2.35
CA ASN A 189 5.07 0.90 -1.93
C ASN A 189 4.16 -0.28 -2.30
N GLU A 190 3.01 -0.09 -2.92
CA GLU A 190 2.10 -1.21 -3.19
C GLU A 190 2.64 -2.12 -4.32
N PRO A 191 2.60 -3.45 -4.18
CA PRO A 191 2.15 -4.22 -3.01
C PRO A 191 3.27 -4.52 -1.98
N ASP A 192 4.49 -4.83 -2.43
CA ASP A 192 5.62 -5.33 -1.60
C ASP A 192 6.88 -4.42 -1.66
N GLY A 193 6.67 -3.11 -1.72
CA GLY A 193 7.70 -2.11 -2.06
C GLY A 193 8.36 -1.41 -0.88
N ALA A 194 7.75 -1.45 0.32
CA ALA A 194 8.27 -0.84 1.53
C ALA A 194 9.71 -1.28 1.91
N PRO A 195 10.10 -2.56 1.71
CA PRO A 195 11.44 -3.05 2.02
C PRO A 195 12.56 -2.33 1.26
N THR A 196 12.25 -1.61 0.19
CA THR A 196 13.26 -0.88 -0.60
C THR A 196 13.89 0.30 0.13
N TRP A 197 13.34 0.71 1.29
CA TRP A 197 13.86 1.87 2.04
C TRP A 197 13.83 1.76 3.57
N PHE A 198 13.19 0.74 4.16
CA PHE A 198 13.31 0.47 5.59
C PHE A 198 13.09 -1.02 5.91
N PRO A 199 13.69 -1.54 7.00
CA PRO A 199 13.43 -2.89 7.48
C PRO A 199 12.02 -2.95 8.04
N VAL A 200 11.20 -3.87 7.53
CA VAL A 200 9.75 -3.86 7.75
C VAL A 200 9.19 -5.27 7.87
N ASN A 201 8.08 -5.42 8.59
CA ASN A 201 7.17 -6.54 8.37
C ASN A 201 6.24 -6.18 7.22
N ASP A 202 6.56 -6.57 5.98
CA ASP A 202 5.84 -6.11 4.79
C ASP A 202 4.52 -6.89 4.55
N ASP A 203 3.62 -6.77 5.52
CA ASP A 203 2.33 -7.43 5.56
C ASP A 203 1.22 -6.39 5.78
N PRO A 204 0.19 -6.30 4.91
CA PRO A 204 -0.96 -5.44 5.14
C PRO A 204 -1.67 -5.65 6.49
N GLU A 205 -1.60 -6.85 7.08
CA GLU A 205 -2.19 -7.16 8.39
C GLU A 205 -1.43 -6.53 9.58
N ASP A 206 -0.11 -6.30 9.47
CA ASP A 206 0.73 -5.79 10.56
C ASP A 206 0.79 -4.25 10.56
N LYS A 207 -0.36 -3.62 10.84
CA LYS A 207 -0.46 -2.15 10.87
C LYS A 207 0.24 -1.55 12.09
N ALA A 208 1.10 -0.57 11.85
CA ALA A 208 1.85 0.13 12.90
C ALA A 208 1.68 1.64 12.83
N THR A 209 2.11 2.34 13.88
CA THR A 209 2.25 3.81 13.85
C THR A 209 3.65 4.20 13.39
N TYR A 210 3.83 5.44 12.88
CA TYR A 210 5.11 5.86 12.30
C TYR A 210 5.53 7.26 12.73
N SER A 211 6.81 7.41 13.07
CA SER A 211 7.52 8.68 13.16
C SER A 211 8.58 8.74 12.05
N PHE A 212 8.63 9.86 11.34
CA PHE A 212 9.59 10.07 10.25
C PHE A 212 10.50 11.24 10.56
N HIS A 213 11.80 11.08 10.36
CA HIS A 213 12.82 12.12 10.50
C HIS A 213 13.68 12.15 9.24
N ILE A 214 13.26 12.95 8.25
CA ILE A 214 13.84 12.93 6.90
C ILE A 214 14.79 14.11 6.72
N THR A 215 16.08 13.81 6.72
CA THR A 215 17.18 14.76 6.53
C THR A 215 17.64 14.78 5.07
N VAL A 216 17.46 15.92 4.41
CA VAL A 216 17.75 16.16 2.99
C VAL A 216 18.59 17.44 2.80
N PRO A 217 19.24 17.66 1.65
CA PRO A 217 20.01 18.89 1.42
C PRO A 217 19.15 20.14 1.62
N GLU A 218 19.74 21.20 2.17
CA GLU A 218 19.06 22.49 2.35
C GLU A 218 18.45 22.99 1.01
N GLY A 219 17.16 23.34 1.03
CA GLY A 219 16.39 23.74 -0.15
C GLY A 219 15.39 22.69 -0.65
N LYS A 220 15.61 21.41 -0.31
CA LYS A 220 14.68 20.31 -0.60
C LYS A 220 13.57 20.20 0.45
N THR A 221 12.44 19.67 0.03
CA THR A 221 11.28 19.38 0.88
C THR A 221 11.11 17.87 0.99
N ALA A 222 10.90 17.36 2.20
CA ALA A 222 10.53 15.96 2.43
C ALA A 222 9.14 15.89 3.07
N VAL A 223 8.31 14.99 2.55
CA VAL A 223 6.89 14.84 2.89
C VAL A 223 6.61 13.39 3.22
N ALA A 224 5.93 13.15 4.33
CA ALA A 224 5.51 11.82 4.77
C ALA A 224 4.05 11.81 5.22
N ASN A 225 3.56 10.65 5.66
CA ASN A 225 2.21 10.48 6.20
C ASN A 225 2.02 11.29 7.50
N GLY A 226 0.76 11.51 7.87
CA GLY A 226 0.38 12.14 9.14
C GLY A 226 0.56 13.66 9.16
N LEU A 227 0.95 14.19 10.32
CA LEU A 227 1.09 15.62 10.59
C LEU A 227 2.56 16.04 10.78
N PRO A 228 2.95 17.27 10.38
CA PRO A 228 4.29 17.78 10.67
C PRO A 228 4.54 17.90 12.18
N ASP A 229 5.66 17.34 12.66
CA ASP A 229 6.15 17.56 14.01
C ASP A 229 7.11 18.76 14.06
N GLY A 230 6.49 19.93 14.25
CA GLY A 230 7.21 21.18 14.35
C GLY A 230 7.64 21.77 13.01
N ARG A 231 8.64 22.65 13.05
CA ARG A 231 9.20 23.31 11.86
C ARG A 231 10.44 22.55 11.38
N PRO A 232 10.71 22.52 10.06
CA PRO A 232 11.95 21.95 9.55
C PRO A 232 13.17 22.60 10.18
N ARG A 233 14.17 21.78 10.51
CA ARG A 233 15.38 22.21 11.22
C ARG A 233 16.56 22.15 10.26
N THR A 234 17.16 23.30 9.96
CA THR A 234 18.32 23.39 9.06
C THR A 234 19.61 23.57 9.85
N SER A 235 20.61 22.73 9.58
CA SER A 235 21.95 22.82 10.15
C SER A 235 22.97 22.19 9.21
N GLY A 236 24.14 22.82 9.04
CA GLY A 236 25.25 22.22 8.28
C GLY A 236 24.96 21.95 6.80
N GLY A 237 24.02 22.68 6.17
CA GLY A 237 23.62 22.47 4.78
C GLY A 237 22.59 21.37 4.56
N TRP A 238 21.98 20.86 5.63
CA TRP A 238 20.92 19.86 5.61
C TRP A 238 19.69 20.38 6.35
N THR A 239 18.50 19.95 5.93
CA THR A 239 17.22 20.23 6.57
C THR A 239 16.54 18.92 6.95
N THR A 240 16.19 18.78 8.23
CA THR A 240 15.39 17.66 8.73
C THR A 240 13.91 18.05 8.78
N TRP A 241 13.07 17.25 8.14
CA TRP A 241 11.60 17.32 8.18
C TRP A 241 11.08 16.19 9.07
N SER A 242 10.29 16.52 10.08
CA SER A 242 9.72 15.54 11.01
C SER A 242 8.21 15.42 10.81
N TRP A 243 7.69 14.19 10.78
CA TRP A 243 6.27 13.87 10.58
C TRP A 243 5.84 12.75 11.52
N GLU A 244 4.59 12.78 11.97
CA GLU A 244 4.00 11.82 12.89
C GLU A 244 2.68 11.30 12.32
N ALA A 245 2.62 10.01 12.05
CA ALA A 245 1.42 9.27 11.66
C ALA A 245 0.95 8.43 12.86
N ALA A 246 -0.02 8.97 13.59
CA ALA A 246 -0.48 8.41 14.85
C ALA A 246 -1.57 7.35 14.67
N ASP A 247 -2.24 7.34 13.51
CA ASP A 247 -3.21 6.31 13.14
C ASP A 247 -2.46 5.11 12.51
N PRO A 248 -2.74 3.86 12.94
CA PRO A 248 -2.06 2.67 12.39
C PRO A 248 -2.23 2.55 10.88
N MET A 249 -1.17 2.09 10.22
CA MET A 249 -1.04 2.06 8.77
C MET A 249 -0.32 0.78 8.33
N ALA A 250 -0.76 0.19 7.22
CA ALA A 250 -0.04 -0.90 6.56
C ALA A 250 1.26 -0.39 5.91
N SER A 251 2.29 -1.23 5.82
CA SER A 251 3.62 -0.84 5.28
C SER A 251 3.55 -0.23 3.89
N TYR A 252 2.71 -0.78 3.00
CA TYR A 252 2.58 -0.33 1.61
C TYR A 252 2.02 1.10 1.47
N LEU A 253 1.39 1.64 2.52
CA LEU A 253 0.80 2.97 2.56
C LEU A 253 1.76 4.05 3.06
N ALA A 254 2.92 3.65 3.59
CA ALA A 254 3.95 4.58 4.04
C ALA A 254 4.52 5.38 2.86
N THR A 255 4.88 6.63 3.08
CA THR A 255 5.59 7.46 2.10
C THR A 255 6.57 8.40 2.80
N ALA A 256 7.69 8.67 2.12
CA ALA A 256 8.75 9.57 2.58
C ALA A 256 9.35 10.30 1.36
N SER A 257 8.48 10.85 0.51
CA SER A 257 8.85 11.47 -0.76
C SER A 257 9.67 12.75 -0.57
N VAL A 258 10.66 12.97 -1.44
CA VAL A 258 11.59 14.09 -1.41
C VAL A 258 11.61 14.75 -2.79
N GLY A 259 11.56 16.08 -2.84
CA GLY A 259 11.57 16.82 -4.10
C GLY A 259 11.66 18.32 -3.90
N ASP A 260 11.43 19.09 -4.97
CA ASP A 260 11.35 20.55 -4.96
C ASP A 260 9.93 21.05 -4.66
N PHE A 261 9.22 20.37 -3.75
CA PHE A 261 7.83 20.67 -3.43
C PHE A 261 7.58 22.07 -2.85
N THR A 262 6.41 22.61 -3.21
CA THR A 262 5.75 23.71 -2.51
C THR A 262 4.63 23.16 -1.63
N LEU A 263 4.73 23.39 -0.32
CA LEU A 263 3.69 22.98 0.64
C LEU A 263 2.59 24.03 0.74
N SER A 264 1.34 23.56 0.72
CA SER A 264 0.15 24.35 1.07
C SER A 264 -0.61 23.69 2.20
N TYR A 265 -1.17 24.53 3.08
CA TYR A 265 -1.87 24.10 4.28
C TYR A 265 -3.29 24.65 4.26
N GLY A 266 -4.27 23.80 4.52
CA GLY A 266 -5.68 24.13 4.52
C GLY A 266 -6.44 23.45 5.66
N LYS A 267 -7.76 23.64 5.65
CA LYS A 267 -8.68 22.96 6.56
C LYS A 267 -9.90 22.48 5.78
N GLY A 268 -10.21 21.21 5.94
CA GLY A 268 -11.40 20.56 5.44
C GLY A 268 -12.56 20.61 6.43
N PRO A 269 -13.55 19.74 6.23
CA PRO A 269 -14.70 19.59 7.13
C PRO A 269 -14.26 19.38 8.58
N HIS A 270 -14.98 20.01 9.52
CA HIS A 270 -14.71 19.95 10.96
C HIS A 270 -13.29 20.38 11.39
N GLY A 271 -12.56 21.10 10.54
CA GLY A 271 -11.21 21.59 10.84
C GLY A 271 -10.11 20.57 10.55
N LEU A 272 -10.41 19.46 9.89
CA LEU A 272 -9.46 18.43 9.49
C LEU A 272 -8.33 19.05 8.63
N PRO A 273 -7.04 18.91 9.02
CA PRO A 273 -5.92 19.48 8.27
C PRO A 273 -5.82 18.96 6.83
N ILE A 274 -5.51 19.87 5.92
CA ILE A 274 -5.15 19.56 4.52
C ILE A 274 -3.70 19.95 4.31
N ILE A 275 -2.88 19.06 3.77
CA ILE A 275 -1.49 19.36 3.41
C ILE A 275 -1.22 18.85 2.00
N ASN A 276 -1.01 19.76 1.06
CA ASN A 276 -0.66 19.38 -0.31
C ASN A 276 0.79 19.78 -0.58
N ALA A 277 1.54 18.86 -1.18
CA ALA A 277 2.86 19.06 -1.73
C ALA A 277 2.75 18.98 -3.25
N VAL A 278 3.10 20.04 -3.96
CA VAL A 278 3.11 20.05 -5.43
C VAL A 278 4.49 20.47 -5.88
N ASP A 279 5.11 19.68 -6.77
CA ASP A 279 6.43 20.00 -7.28
C ASP A 279 6.38 21.31 -8.06
N ARG A 280 7.45 22.10 -7.96
CA ARG A 280 7.56 23.40 -8.62
C ARG A 280 7.68 23.27 -10.14
N ASP A 281 8.08 22.11 -10.64
CA ASP A 281 8.20 21.84 -12.08
C ASP A 281 6.90 21.31 -12.70
N VAL A 282 5.89 20.97 -11.90
CA VAL A 282 4.49 20.84 -12.36
C VAL A 282 3.97 22.22 -12.74
N THR A 283 3.81 22.47 -14.04
CA THR A 283 3.50 23.79 -14.59
C THR A 283 2.45 23.73 -15.70
N GLY A 284 1.96 24.91 -16.13
CA GLY A 284 1.05 25.01 -17.27
C GLY A 284 -0.29 24.27 -17.04
N PRO A 285 -0.82 23.56 -18.06
CA PRO A 285 -2.10 22.85 -17.96
C PRO A 285 -2.16 21.81 -16.83
N ASP A 286 -1.05 21.14 -16.54
CA ASP A 286 -1.01 20.09 -15.51
C ASP A 286 -1.15 20.70 -14.11
N LEU A 287 -0.52 21.87 -13.89
CA LEU A 287 -0.69 22.65 -12.67
C LEU A 287 -2.11 23.22 -12.54
N GLU A 288 -2.73 23.66 -13.64
CA GLU A 288 -4.12 24.15 -13.62
C GLU A 288 -5.10 23.03 -13.26
N THR A 289 -4.95 21.86 -13.88
CA THR A 289 -5.75 20.65 -13.59
C THR A 289 -5.55 20.20 -12.14
N THR A 290 -4.31 20.09 -11.69
CA THR A 290 -3.95 19.72 -10.31
C THR A 290 -4.59 20.67 -9.31
N ASN A 291 -4.43 21.99 -9.48
CA ASN A 291 -5.02 22.95 -8.55
C ASN A 291 -6.56 22.90 -8.53
N ALA A 292 -7.19 22.66 -9.69
CA ALA A 292 -8.64 22.54 -9.76
C ALA A 292 -9.15 21.28 -9.03
N ALA A 293 -8.47 20.14 -9.21
CA ALA A 293 -8.83 18.89 -8.54
C ALA A 293 -8.57 18.97 -7.02
N LEU A 294 -7.40 19.44 -6.59
CA LEU A 294 -7.06 19.57 -5.17
C LEU A 294 -7.97 20.56 -4.43
N ALA A 295 -8.50 21.59 -5.11
CA ALA A 295 -9.49 22.50 -4.51
C ALA A 295 -10.82 21.81 -4.14
N LEU A 296 -11.12 20.64 -4.71
CA LEU A 296 -12.33 19.87 -4.43
C LEU A 296 -12.20 18.90 -3.26
N GLN A 297 -10.99 18.63 -2.76
CA GLN A 297 -10.78 17.65 -1.69
C GLN A 297 -11.68 17.89 -0.44
N PRO A 298 -11.91 19.12 0.06
CA PRO A 298 -12.85 19.32 1.18
C PRO A 298 -14.28 18.86 0.89
N GLN A 299 -14.74 19.02 -0.36
CA GLN A 299 -16.09 18.61 -0.78
C GLN A 299 -16.14 17.10 -0.95
N MET A 300 -15.11 16.50 -1.54
CA MET A 300 -14.97 15.05 -1.66
C MET A 300 -14.97 14.38 -0.28
N ILE A 301 -14.18 14.87 0.68
CA ILE A 301 -14.18 14.34 2.05
C ILE A 301 -15.55 14.48 2.72
N THR A 302 -16.27 15.58 2.53
CA THR A 302 -17.64 15.73 3.04
C THR A 302 -18.56 14.66 2.44
N PHE A 303 -18.54 14.53 1.11
CA PHE A 303 -19.36 13.59 0.37
C PHE A 303 -19.09 12.14 0.79
N LEU A 304 -17.83 11.73 0.83
CA LEU A 304 -17.43 10.39 1.27
C LEU A 304 -17.80 10.15 2.73
N SER A 305 -17.65 11.16 3.60
CA SER A 305 -18.01 11.02 5.01
C SER A 305 -19.51 10.82 5.23
N ASP A 306 -20.35 11.47 4.42
CA ASP A 306 -21.81 11.30 4.48
C ASP A 306 -22.24 9.88 4.05
N LEU A 307 -21.50 9.26 3.14
CA LEU A 307 -21.76 7.90 2.65
C LEU A 307 -21.22 6.84 3.62
N PHE A 308 -19.96 6.97 4.02
CA PHE A 308 -19.16 5.89 4.61
C PHE A 308 -18.83 6.09 6.09
N GLY A 309 -19.24 7.22 6.68
CA GLY A 309 -18.89 7.57 8.05
C GLY A 309 -17.66 8.47 8.11
N ARG A 310 -17.28 8.90 9.32
CA ARG A 310 -16.23 9.91 9.52
C ARG A 310 -14.92 9.50 8.81
N TYR A 311 -14.22 10.47 8.23
CA TYR A 311 -12.87 10.28 7.73
C TYR A 311 -11.95 9.66 8.80
N PRO A 312 -11.22 8.57 8.49
CA PRO A 312 -10.58 7.73 9.50
C PRO A 312 -9.32 8.33 10.12
N PHE A 313 -8.64 9.25 9.44
CA PHE A 313 -7.29 9.70 9.84
C PHE A 313 -7.20 11.16 10.31
N GLU A 314 -6.05 11.54 10.84
CA GLU A 314 -5.77 12.86 11.41
C GLU A 314 -5.58 13.99 10.38
N ALA A 315 -5.29 13.65 9.12
CA ALA A 315 -5.13 14.60 8.01
C ALA A 315 -5.43 13.95 6.65
N PHE A 316 -5.61 14.79 5.62
CA PHE A 316 -5.64 14.37 4.21
C PHE A 316 -4.86 15.37 3.34
N GLY A 317 -4.64 15.04 2.07
CA GLY A 317 -4.02 15.94 1.10
C GLY A 317 -3.44 15.19 -0.09
N ALA A 318 -2.27 15.60 -0.57
CA ALA A 318 -1.65 15.03 -1.76
C ALA A 318 -0.13 15.29 -1.82
N ILE A 319 0.60 14.44 -2.53
CA ILE A 319 1.91 14.70 -3.11
C ILE A 319 1.76 14.61 -4.63
N VAL A 320 2.08 15.67 -5.36
CA VAL A 320 2.09 15.68 -6.83
C VAL A 320 3.51 16.00 -7.27
N ASP A 321 4.14 15.04 -7.94
CA ASP A 321 5.53 15.13 -8.41
C ASP A 321 5.54 15.29 -9.95
N ASP A 322 6.56 15.91 -10.52
CA ASP A 322 6.68 16.04 -11.98
C ASP A 322 7.32 14.79 -12.64
N ASP A 323 7.97 13.93 -11.86
CA ASP A 323 8.42 12.60 -12.31
C ASP A 323 7.24 11.59 -12.30
N SER A 324 7.47 10.38 -12.80
CA SER A 324 6.42 9.39 -13.02
C SER A 324 6.83 7.99 -12.59
N VAL A 325 5.92 7.35 -11.87
CA VAL A 325 5.79 5.88 -11.77
C VAL A 325 4.67 5.33 -12.65
N ASP A 326 4.00 6.21 -13.41
CA ASP A 326 2.90 5.96 -14.35
C ASP A 326 1.52 5.66 -13.70
N TYR A 327 1.41 5.82 -12.38
CA TYR A 327 0.16 5.69 -11.61
C TYR A 327 0.10 6.68 -10.43
N ALA A 328 -1.03 6.69 -9.75
CA ALA A 328 -1.22 7.33 -8.45
C ALA A 328 -1.39 6.25 -7.37
N LEU A 329 -0.99 6.53 -6.13
CA LEU A 329 -1.11 5.58 -5.02
C LEU A 329 -1.72 6.26 -3.80
N GLU A 330 -2.57 5.55 -3.08
CA GLU A 330 -3.42 6.04 -2.01
C GLU A 330 -2.72 6.28 -0.67
N THR A 331 -1.39 6.37 -0.64
CA THR A 331 -0.57 6.42 0.58
C THR A 331 -1.24 7.23 1.69
N GLN A 332 -1.40 6.63 2.89
CA GLN A 332 -2.34 7.08 3.90
C GLN A 332 -2.18 8.56 4.24
N THR A 333 -3.29 9.31 4.33
CA THR A 333 -3.35 10.77 4.54
C THR A 333 -2.77 11.64 3.41
N ARG A 334 -2.01 11.07 2.46
CA ARG A 334 -1.20 11.83 1.50
C ARG A 334 -1.02 11.10 0.17
N PRO A 335 -2.10 10.78 -0.59
CA PRO A 335 -1.95 10.13 -1.90
C PRO A 335 -0.93 10.80 -2.83
N VAL A 336 -0.16 9.98 -3.54
CA VAL A 336 0.89 10.39 -4.48
C VAL A 336 0.35 10.35 -5.90
N TYR A 337 0.63 11.38 -6.72
CA TYR A 337 0.22 11.48 -8.11
C TYR A 337 1.43 11.74 -9.02
N SER A 338 1.56 10.95 -10.08
CA SER A 338 2.57 11.13 -11.14
C SER A 338 2.16 12.25 -12.11
N GLY A 339 2.91 13.35 -12.15
CA GLY A 339 2.77 14.47 -13.10
C GLY A 339 1.57 15.39 -12.85
N VAL A 340 0.37 14.84 -12.70
CA VAL A 340 -0.89 15.59 -12.60
C VAL A 340 -1.89 14.89 -11.69
N ALA A 341 -2.61 15.67 -10.88
CA ALA A 341 -3.75 15.18 -10.11
C ALA A 341 -5.07 15.53 -10.82
N GLU A 342 -5.72 14.54 -11.43
CA GLU A 342 -7.03 14.72 -12.07
C GLU A 342 -8.18 14.47 -11.08
N GLU A 343 -9.34 15.09 -11.30
CA GLU A 343 -10.45 15.03 -10.33
C GLU A 343 -10.96 13.60 -10.05
N GLY A 344 -11.02 12.75 -11.08
CA GLY A 344 -11.43 11.34 -10.94
C GLY A 344 -10.45 10.59 -10.05
N THR A 345 -9.16 10.64 -10.41
CA THR A 345 -8.08 10.04 -9.61
C THR A 345 -8.05 10.59 -8.19
N VAL A 346 -8.23 11.91 -7.98
CA VAL A 346 -8.24 12.47 -6.63
C VAL A 346 -9.38 11.91 -5.78
N VAL A 347 -10.58 11.70 -6.33
CA VAL A 347 -11.67 11.09 -5.54
C VAL A 347 -11.48 9.58 -5.34
N HIS A 348 -10.85 8.89 -6.29
CA HIS A 348 -10.42 7.49 -6.17
C HIS A 348 -9.46 7.32 -4.99
N GLU A 349 -8.36 8.08 -4.97
CA GLU A 349 -7.35 8.01 -3.91
C GLU A 349 -7.88 8.45 -2.53
N LEU A 350 -8.80 9.41 -2.50
CA LEU A 350 -9.48 9.79 -1.26
C LEU A 350 -10.48 8.72 -0.80
N GLY A 351 -11.08 7.96 -1.72
CA GLY A 351 -11.93 6.81 -1.43
C GLY A 351 -11.16 5.68 -0.74
N HIS A 352 -9.95 5.42 -1.20
CA HIS A 352 -9.06 4.42 -0.61
C HIS A 352 -8.72 4.68 0.87
N GLN A 353 -8.82 5.93 1.34
CA GLN A 353 -8.62 6.22 2.76
C GLN A 353 -9.58 5.43 3.66
N TRP A 354 -10.77 5.09 3.17
CA TRP A 354 -11.68 4.13 3.81
C TRP A 354 -11.43 2.69 3.33
N PHE A 355 -11.38 2.47 2.01
CA PHE A 355 -11.31 1.15 1.38
C PHE A 355 -9.91 0.87 0.82
N GLY A 356 -9.07 0.23 1.62
CA GLY A 356 -7.65 0.00 1.35
C GLY A 356 -6.79 0.44 2.53
N ASN A 357 -7.06 1.62 3.08
CA ASN A 357 -6.23 2.17 4.16
C ASN A 357 -6.78 1.84 5.55
N SER A 358 -8.00 2.31 5.86
CA SER A 358 -8.63 1.99 7.14
C SER A 358 -8.89 0.49 7.24
N VAL A 359 -9.41 -0.11 6.15
CA VAL A 359 -9.58 -1.56 6.00
C VAL A 359 -8.73 -2.01 4.83
N SER A 360 -7.65 -2.73 5.10
CA SER A 360 -6.74 -3.27 4.08
C SER A 360 -7.14 -4.70 3.70
N PRO A 361 -6.69 -5.24 2.54
CA PRO A 361 -6.91 -6.65 2.24
C PRO A 361 -6.11 -7.50 3.24
N ALA A 362 -6.70 -8.60 3.74
CA ALA A 362 -5.97 -9.57 4.57
C ALA A 362 -5.00 -10.40 3.71
N ASP A 363 -5.40 -10.74 2.49
CA ASP A 363 -4.56 -11.34 1.47
C ASP A 363 -4.63 -10.49 0.20
N TRP A 364 -3.53 -10.33 -0.54
CA TRP A 364 -3.49 -9.54 -1.76
C TRP A 364 -4.48 -10.01 -2.84
N LYS A 365 -4.90 -11.27 -2.82
CA LYS A 365 -5.96 -11.78 -3.71
C LYS A 365 -7.29 -11.00 -3.59
N ASP A 366 -7.56 -10.39 -2.43
CA ASP A 366 -8.78 -9.64 -2.14
C ASP A 366 -8.69 -8.16 -2.57
N ILE A 367 -7.68 -7.77 -3.36
CA ILE A 367 -7.42 -6.38 -3.82
C ILE A 367 -8.63 -5.70 -4.50
N TRP A 368 -9.60 -6.46 -5.02
CA TRP A 368 -10.84 -5.89 -5.56
C TRP A 368 -11.64 -5.11 -4.50
N LEU A 369 -11.48 -5.42 -3.21
CA LEU A 369 -12.07 -4.67 -2.10
C LEU A 369 -11.52 -3.25 -2.01
N ASN A 370 -10.29 -3.01 -2.45
CA ASN A 370 -9.73 -1.67 -2.56
C ASN A 370 -10.22 -1.05 -3.87
N GLU A 371 -9.84 -1.68 -4.98
CA GLU A 371 -9.90 -1.07 -6.30
C GLU A 371 -11.30 -1.00 -6.90
N GLY A 372 -12.13 -2.01 -6.61
CA GLY A 372 -13.54 -2.00 -7.01
C GLY A 372 -14.31 -0.91 -6.27
N TRP A 373 -14.02 -0.70 -4.97
CA TRP A 373 -14.66 0.34 -4.17
C TRP A 373 -14.23 1.75 -4.59
N ALA A 374 -12.93 1.99 -4.76
CA ALA A 374 -12.41 3.28 -5.20
C ALA A 374 -12.94 3.65 -6.61
N THR A 375 -12.97 2.69 -7.55
CA THR A 375 -13.59 2.87 -8.87
C THR A 375 -15.10 3.19 -8.75
N TYR A 376 -15.83 2.50 -7.87
CA TYR A 376 -17.26 2.78 -7.66
C TYR A 376 -17.49 4.17 -7.04
N ILE A 377 -16.58 4.63 -6.20
CA ILE A 377 -16.59 5.96 -5.59
C ILE A 377 -16.47 7.05 -6.66
N GLU A 378 -15.64 6.87 -7.68
CA GLU A 378 -15.61 7.79 -8.83
C GLU A 378 -16.99 7.94 -9.45
N TRP A 379 -17.72 6.83 -9.63
CA TRP A 379 -19.05 6.86 -10.23
C TRP A 379 -20.06 7.61 -9.37
N LEU A 380 -20.00 7.37 -8.06
CA LEU A 380 -20.83 8.05 -7.07
C LEU A 380 -20.55 9.56 -7.07
N TRP A 381 -19.28 9.97 -7.15
CA TRP A 381 -18.87 11.37 -7.20
C TRP A 381 -19.28 12.06 -8.51
N ALA A 382 -19.08 11.42 -9.66
CA ALA A 382 -19.54 11.92 -10.94
C ALA A 382 -21.07 12.10 -10.96
N GLY A 383 -21.80 11.18 -10.31
CA GLY A 383 -23.24 11.28 -10.06
C GLY A 383 -23.60 12.48 -9.19
N HIS A 384 -22.88 12.69 -8.09
CA HIS A 384 -23.07 13.81 -7.17
C HIS A 384 -22.86 15.16 -7.83
N THR A 385 -21.81 15.29 -8.65
CA THR A 385 -21.47 16.53 -9.37
C THR A 385 -22.29 16.74 -10.64
N GLY A 386 -23.05 15.74 -11.07
CA GLY A 386 -23.88 15.79 -12.28
C GLY A 386 -23.10 15.66 -13.59
N LYS A 387 -21.84 15.19 -13.54
CA LYS A 387 -20.98 14.97 -14.73
C LYS A 387 -21.39 13.72 -15.51
N ALA A 388 -21.78 12.67 -14.82
CA ALA A 388 -22.30 11.42 -15.39
C ALA A 388 -23.24 10.75 -14.40
N THR A 389 -24.22 9.97 -14.87
CA THR A 389 -25.05 9.18 -13.94
C THR A 389 -24.36 7.86 -13.62
N VAL A 390 -24.57 7.31 -12.42
CA VAL A 390 -24.04 5.98 -12.05
C VAL A 390 -24.54 4.90 -13.01
N ALA A 391 -25.80 4.97 -13.46
CA ALA A 391 -26.37 4.02 -14.41
C ALA A 391 -25.70 4.08 -15.80
N GLN A 392 -25.31 5.28 -16.26
CA GLN A 392 -24.56 5.43 -17.50
C GLN A 392 -23.16 4.81 -17.37
N GLN A 393 -22.44 5.13 -16.29
CA GLN A 393 -21.11 4.59 -16.04
C GLN A 393 -21.14 3.06 -15.94
N PHE A 394 -22.11 2.49 -15.22
CA PHE A 394 -22.31 1.05 -15.18
C PHE A 394 -22.55 0.43 -16.57
N ALA A 395 -23.39 1.06 -17.40
CA ALA A 395 -23.67 0.56 -18.75
C ALA A 395 -22.42 0.61 -19.65
N ASP A 396 -21.62 1.68 -19.54
CA ASP A 396 -20.37 1.85 -20.27
C ASP A 396 -19.33 0.79 -19.82
N THR A 397 -19.19 0.57 -18.52
CA THR A 397 -18.31 -0.48 -17.95
C THR A 397 -18.74 -1.89 -18.36
N VAL A 398 -20.03 -2.20 -18.35
CA VAL A 398 -20.54 -3.50 -18.84
C VAL A 398 -20.21 -3.68 -20.32
N ALA A 399 -20.37 -2.64 -21.14
CA ALA A 399 -20.02 -2.70 -22.56
C ALA A 399 -18.52 -2.91 -22.77
N GLU A 400 -17.68 -2.30 -21.94
CA GLU A 400 -16.23 -2.51 -21.95
C GLU A 400 -15.86 -3.95 -21.61
N LEU A 401 -16.38 -4.48 -20.48
CA LEU A 401 -16.16 -5.86 -20.05
C LEU A 401 -16.62 -6.87 -21.11
N ASP A 402 -17.78 -6.63 -21.75
CA ASP A 402 -18.30 -7.43 -22.86
C ASP A 402 -17.37 -7.40 -24.08
N SER A 403 -16.89 -6.21 -24.46
CA SER A 403 -16.04 -6.03 -25.64
C SER A 403 -14.64 -6.62 -25.48
N GLY A 404 -14.11 -6.61 -24.25
CA GLY A 404 -12.78 -7.13 -23.91
C GLY A 404 -12.77 -8.61 -23.51
N ASN A 405 -13.93 -9.27 -23.43
CA ASN A 405 -14.08 -10.62 -22.86
C ASN A 405 -13.44 -10.72 -21.46
N LEU A 406 -13.71 -9.73 -20.61
CA LEU A 406 -13.05 -9.53 -19.32
C LEU A 406 -13.81 -10.17 -18.13
N TRP A 407 -14.95 -10.82 -18.39
CA TRP A 407 -15.76 -11.50 -17.37
C TRP A 407 -15.16 -12.82 -16.87
N SER A 408 -14.16 -13.38 -17.56
CA SER A 408 -13.67 -14.72 -17.24
C SER A 408 -12.76 -14.80 -16.01
N MET A 409 -12.32 -13.66 -15.48
CA MET A 409 -11.38 -13.58 -14.36
C MET A 409 -12.12 -13.67 -13.03
N ASP A 410 -11.71 -14.59 -12.16
CA ASP A 410 -12.06 -14.56 -10.75
C ASP A 410 -11.33 -13.37 -10.11
N ILE A 411 -12.07 -12.34 -9.69
CA ILE A 411 -11.47 -11.13 -9.10
C ILE A 411 -11.23 -11.27 -7.59
N THR A 412 -11.59 -12.41 -7.00
CA THR A 412 -11.22 -12.80 -5.62
C THR A 412 -9.93 -13.63 -5.58
N ASP A 413 -9.42 -14.03 -6.74
CA ASP A 413 -8.13 -14.68 -6.95
C ASP A 413 -7.58 -14.31 -8.35
N PRO A 414 -7.24 -13.03 -8.59
CA PRO A 414 -6.79 -12.57 -9.91
C PRO A 414 -5.44 -13.17 -10.33
N GLY A 415 -4.67 -13.72 -9.38
CA GLY A 415 -3.26 -14.03 -9.50
C GLY A 415 -2.37 -12.81 -9.29
N ARG A 416 -1.19 -13.02 -8.69
CA ARG A 416 -0.20 -11.99 -8.35
C ARG A 416 0.05 -10.94 -9.44
N ASP A 417 0.33 -11.39 -10.66
CA ASP A 417 0.71 -10.48 -11.74
C ASP A 417 -0.51 -9.79 -12.40
N ASN A 418 -1.72 -10.01 -11.88
CA ASN A 418 -2.97 -9.38 -12.34
C ASN A 418 -3.70 -8.59 -11.22
N LEU A 419 -3.06 -8.34 -10.09
CA LEU A 419 -3.63 -7.58 -8.96
C LEU A 419 -4.28 -6.27 -9.41
N PHE A 420 -3.60 -5.55 -10.30
CA PHE A 420 -4.05 -4.26 -10.83
C PHE A 420 -4.55 -4.36 -12.28
N SER A 421 -5.08 -5.52 -12.67
CA SER A 421 -5.65 -5.69 -14.01
C SER A 421 -7.04 -5.04 -14.10
N GLY A 422 -7.40 -4.54 -15.29
CA GLY A 422 -8.68 -3.85 -15.52
C GLY A 422 -9.94 -4.54 -14.99
N PRO A 423 -10.09 -5.89 -15.04
CA PRO A 423 -11.23 -6.55 -14.43
C PRO A 423 -11.39 -6.29 -12.94
N VAL A 424 -10.31 -6.19 -12.15
CA VAL A 424 -10.37 -5.96 -10.70
C VAL A 424 -11.13 -4.66 -10.39
N TYR A 425 -10.78 -3.57 -11.09
CA TYR A 425 -11.44 -2.27 -11.01
C TYR A 425 -12.87 -2.32 -11.57
N LEU A 426 -12.99 -2.67 -12.86
CA LEU A 426 -14.22 -2.51 -13.63
C LEU A 426 -15.31 -3.48 -13.16
N ARG A 427 -14.96 -4.76 -13.00
CA ARG A 427 -15.89 -5.79 -12.53
C ARG A 427 -16.19 -5.60 -11.05
N GLY A 428 -15.21 -5.19 -10.23
CA GLY A 428 -15.42 -4.84 -8.82
C GLY A 428 -16.45 -3.73 -8.65
N ALA A 429 -16.30 -2.60 -9.36
CA ALA A 429 -17.26 -1.50 -9.31
C ALA A 429 -18.64 -1.90 -9.85
N ALA A 430 -18.68 -2.68 -10.93
CA ALA A 430 -19.94 -3.19 -11.48
C ALA A 430 -20.66 -4.12 -10.50
N ALA A 431 -19.92 -4.98 -9.78
CA ALA A 431 -20.46 -5.85 -8.74
C ALA A 431 -21.03 -5.04 -7.57
N LEU A 432 -20.34 -4.00 -7.10
CA LEU A 432 -20.84 -3.11 -6.05
C LEU A 432 -22.11 -2.37 -6.48
N HIS A 433 -22.17 -1.90 -7.72
CA HIS A 433 -23.38 -1.27 -8.24
C HIS A 433 -24.55 -2.24 -8.32
N ALA A 434 -24.32 -3.45 -8.83
CA ALA A 434 -25.32 -4.50 -8.91
C ALA A 434 -25.78 -4.96 -7.51
N LEU A 435 -24.87 -4.99 -6.54
CA LEU A 435 -25.18 -5.29 -5.14
C LEU A 435 -26.11 -4.24 -4.56
N ARG A 436 -25.77 -2.95 -4.73
CA ARG A 436 -26.61 -1.83 -4.33
C ARG A 436 -28.01 -1.90 -4.95
N ALA A 437 -28.10 -2.21 -6.25
CA ALA A 437 -29.39 -2.39 -6.92
C ALA A 437 -30.18 -3.58 -6.35
N LYS A 438 -29.49 -4.66 -5.97
CA LYS A 438 -30.09 -5.85 -5.39
C LYS A 438 -30.64 -5.58 -3.99
N VAL A 439 -29.85 -5.01 -3.08
CA VAL A 439 -30.20 -4.87 -1.65
C VAL A 439 -30.88 -3.54 -1.31
N GLY A 440 -30.77 -2.54 -2.19
CA GLY A 440 -31.28 -1.18 -2.00
C GLY A 440 -30.28 -0.27 -1.27
N ASP A 441 -30.40 1.03 -1.52
CA ASP A 441 -29.46 2.06 -1.01
C ASP A 441 -29.27 2.03 0.51
N GLU A 442 -30.36 1.90 1.27
CA GLU A 442 -30.30 1.94 2.74
C GLU A 442 -29.45 0.80 3.30
N ALA A 443 -29.73 -0.44 2.89
CA ALA A 443 -28.96 -1.61 3.32
C ALA A 443 -27.53 -1.57 2.78
N PHE A 444 -27.31 -1.09 1.56
CA PHE A 444 -25.98 -1.04 0.95
C PHE A 444 -25.05 -0.10 1.73
N PHE A 445 -25.47 1.15 1.95
CA PHE A 445 -24.64 2.11 2.68
C PHE A 445 -24.58 1.82 4.19
N ALA A 446 -25.61 1.19 4.78
CA ALA A 446 -25.52 0.69 6.15
C ALA A 446 -24.45 -0.40 6.28
N GLY A 447 -24.45 -1.39 5.39
CA GLY A 447 -23.43 -2.45 5.37
C GLY A 447 -22.03 -1.92 5.10
N ALA A 448 -21.86 -0.95 4.20
CA ALA A 448 -20.56 -0.31 3.96
C ALA A 448 -20.02 0.41 5.22
N ARG A 449 -20.89 1.09 5.99
CA ARG A 449 -20.47 1.71 7.26
C ARG A 449 -20.15 0.66 8.32
N GLU A 450 -20.97 -0.38 8.43
CA GLU A 450 -20.75 -1.49 9.36
C GLU A 450 -19.43 -2.21 9.07
N TRP A 451 -19.09 -2.42 7.79
CA TRP A 451 -17.80 -2.93 7.33
C TRP A 451 -16.64 -2.08 7.84
N LEU A 452 -16.70 -0.77 7.58
CA LEU A 452 -15.67 0.17 7.97
C LEU A 452 -15.56 0.33 9.49
N GLU A 453 -16.66 0.21 10.24
CA GLU A 453 -16.67 0.25 11.70
C GLU A 453 -16.10 -1.04 12.32
N HIS A 454 -16.43 -2.21 11.78
CA HIS A 454 -15.98 -3.51 12.29
C HIS A 454 -14.50 -3.79 12.05
N HIS A 455 -13.97 -3.33 10.91
CA HIS A 455 -12.61 -3.60 10.47
C HIS A 455 -11.71 -2.36 10.47
N ALA A 456 -12.13 -1.28 11.17
CA ALA A 456 -11.35 -0.06 11.27
C ALA A 456 -9.93 -0.34 11.78
N ASN A 457 -8.93 0.19 11.06
CA ASN A 457 -7.50 -0.01 11.33
C ASN A 457 -7.07 -1.48 11.38
N SER A 458 -7.72 -2.35 10.61
CA SER A 458 -7.35 -3.76 10.46
C SER A 458 -7.35 -4.17 8.98
N SER A 459 -7.17 -5.46 8.75
CA SER A 459 -7.39 -6.09 7.45
C SER A 459 -8.64 -6.97 7.46
N ALA A 460 -9.16 -7.31 6.28
CA ALA A 460 -10.33 -8.15 6.13
C ALA A 460 -10.37 -8.86 4.76
N THR A 461 -11.15 -9.94 4.70
CA THR A 461 -11.28 -10.80 3.49
C THR A 461 -12.52 -10.48 2.67
N THR A 462 -12.58 -11.01 1.45
CA THR A 462 -13.83 -11.00 0.66
C THR A 462 -14.98 -11.63 1.44
N GLU A 463 -14.77 -12.76 2.11
CA GLU A 463 -15.80 -13.46 2.87
C GLU A 463 -16.34 -12.64 4.04
N ASP A 464 -15.49 -11.86 4.71
CA ASP A 464 -15.94 -10.93 5.76
C ASP A 464 -16.87 -9.86 5.18
N PHE A 465 -16.53 -9.31 4.01
CA PHE A 465 -17.34 -8.29 3.33
C PHE A 465 -18.70 -8.85 2.93
N GLU A 466 -18.72 -10.04 2.33
CA GLU A 466 -19.96 -10.72 1.96
C GLU A 466 -20.87 -10.90 3.18
N LYS A 467 -20.28 -11.35 4.30
CA LYS A 467 -21.00 -11.56 5.55
C LYS A 467 -21.63 -10.27 6.07
N VAL A 468 -20.88 -9.16 6.10
CA VAL A 468 -21.42 -7.86 6.55
C VAL A 468 -22.58 -7.42 5.66
N MET A 469 -22.47 -7.59 4.34
CA MET A 469 -23.55 -7.22 3.42
C MET A 469 -24.78 -8.13 3.54
N GLU A 470 -24.61 -9.42 3.86
CA GLU A 470 -25.71 -10.34 4.17
C GLU A 470 -26.42 -9.95 5.47
N ASP A 471 -25.65 -9.65 6.52
CA ASP A 471 -26.17 -9.26 7.83
C ASP A 471 -26.93 -7.92 7.75
N ALA A 472 -26.37 -6.91 7.07
CA ALA A 472 -27.00 -5.60 6.87
C ALA A 472 -28.26 -5.66 5.99
N SER A 473 -28.29 -6.53 4.98
CA SER A 473 -29.43 -6.65 4.06
C SER A 473 -30.51 -7.64 4.53
N GLY A 474 -30.17 -8.54 5.46
CA GLY A 474 -31.02 -9.66 5.87
C GLY A 474 -31.28 -10.67 4.75
N ARG A 475 -30.38 -10.77 3.77
CA ARG A 475 -30.53 -11.63 2.58
C ARG A 475 -29.32 -12.54 2.42
N GLN A 476 -29.55 -13.75 1.89
CA GLN A 476 -28.45 -14.57 1.41
C GLN A 476 -27.96 -14.05 0.05
N LEU A 477 -26.67 -13.74 -0.04
CA LEU A 477 -25.99 -13.12 -1.17
C LEU A 477 -24.91 -14.01 -1.79
N GLY A 478 -24.56 -15.15 -1.19
CA GLY A 478 -23.52 -16.04 -1.75
C GLY A 478 -23.65 -16.38 -3.24
N ALA A 479 -24.86 -16.66 -3.75
CA ALA A 479 -25.06 -16.87 -5.19
C ALA A 479 -24.80 -15.60 -6.02
N PHE A 480 -25.13 -14.43 -5.48
CA PHE A 480 -24.83 -13.16 -6.15
C PHE A 480 -23.32 -12.91 -6.21
N PHE A 481 -22.60 -13.11 -5.11
CA PHE A 481 -21.16 -12.89 -5.08
C PHE A 481 -20.40 -13.90 -5.94
N ASN A 482 -20.85 -15.15 -5.99
CA ASN A 482 -20.29 -16.14 -6.93
C ASN A 482 -20.43 -15.67 -8.38
N ASP A 483 -21.65 -15.32 -8.82
CA ASP A 483 -21.88 -14.84 -10.18
C ASP A 483 -21.01 -13.59 -10.49
N TRP A 484 -20.97 -12.62 -9.58
CA TRP A 484 -20.35 -11.31 -9.83
C TRP A 484 -18.86 -11.23 -9.59
N LEU A 485 -18.27 -12.07 -8.74
CA LEU A 485 -16.84 -11.98 -8.39
C LEU A 485 -16.04 -13.19 -8.88
N ARG A 486 -16.58 -14.41 -8.76
CA ARG A 486 -15.83 -15.66 -8.93
C ARG A 486 -16.04 -16.35 -10.26
N GLU A 487 -17.29 -16.42 -10.73
CA GLU A 487 -17.65 -17.16 -11.94
C GLU A 487 -17.20 -16.42 -13.21
N GLY A 488 -16.84 -17.17 -14.26
CA GLY A 488 -16.28 -16.61 -15.49
C GLY A 488 -17.30 -16.12 -16.53
N ASP A 489 -18.59 -16.26 -16.26
CA ASP A 489 -19.67 -15.88 -17.18
C ASP A 489 -20.25 -14.50 -16.84
N ARG A 490 -20.74 -13.79 -17.85
CA ARG A 490 -21.42 -12.50 -17.68
C ARG A 490 -22.67 -12.67 -16.80
N PRO A 491 -22.77 -11.97 -15.64
CA PRO A 491 -23.92 -12.11 -14.74
C PRO A 491 -25.24 -11.61 -15.33
N ALA A 492 -26.35 -11.97 -14.69
CA ALA A 492 -27.63 -11.33 -14.97
C ALA A 492 -27.60 -9.86 -14.49
N MET A 493 -27.90 -8.93 -15.40
CA MET A 493 -27.89 -7.50 -15.10
C MET A 493 -29.09 -7.11 -14.21
N PRO A 494 -28.92 -6.17 -13.27
CA PRO A 494 -29.95 -5.73 -12.33
C PRO A 494 -31.12 -4.97 -12.97
#